data_AF-A0A5C7T2J4-F1
#
_entry.id   AF-A0A5C7T2J4-F1
#
_cell.length_a   1.000
_cell.length_b   1.000
_cell.length_c   1.000
_cell.angle_alpha   90.00
_cell.angle_beta   90.00
_cell.angle_gamma   90.00
#
_symmetry.space_group_name_H-M   'P 1'
#
loop_
_entity.id
_entity.type
_entity.pdbx_description
1 polymer ?
#
loop_
_entity_poly.entity_id
_entity_poly.type
_entity_poly.pdbx_seq_one_letter_code
_entity_poly.pdbx_strand_id
1 'polypeptide(L)'
;MPEDKELKQSLDSLNNSLSEISQSLSVLSAMKVAEEFYSKEERMAFYKKYEQYQEQAEKARADLYDRPATKEMMDIAAEANKRVMECKEKHPALVTLYRNSR
;
A
#
# COMPACT_ATOMS: atom_id res chain seq x y z
N MET A 1 29.09 26.81 -8.32
CA MET A 1 30.16 26.95 -7.31
C MET A 1 30.09 25.79 -6.32
N PRO A 2 31.13 25.52 -5.51
CA PRO A 2 31.09 24.46 -4.48
C PRO A 2 29.91 24.63 -3.50
N GLU A 3 29.60 25.88 -3.16
CA GLU A 3 28.50 26.29 -2.29
C GLU A 3 27.12 25.87 -2.83
N ASP A 4 26.90 25.93 -4.16
CA ASP A 4 25.65 25.48 -4.79
C ASP A 4 25.44 23.95 -4.64
N LYS A 5 26.53 23.18 -4.58
CA LYS A 5 26.45 21.71 -4.40
C LYS A 5 26.13 21.35 -2.96
N GLU A 6 26.71 22.04 -1.99
CA GLU A 6 26.44 21.83 -0.55
C GLU A 6 25.02 22.26 -0.18
N LEU A 7 24.54 23.37 -0.76
CA LEU A 7 23.15 23.81 -0.60
C LEU A 7 22.16 22.77 -1.15
N LYS A 8 22.43 22.23 -2.35
CA LYS A 8 21.61 21.20 -2.96
C LYS A 8 21.57 19.92 -2.11
N GLN A 9 22.72 19.46 -1.61
CA GLN A 9 22.78 18.29 -0.73
C GLN A 9 22.00 18.49 0.57
N SER A 10 22.06 19.70 1.14
CA SER A 10 21.32 20.05 2.35
C SER A 10 19.80 20.08 2.09
N LEU A 11 19.37 20.58 0.94
CA LEU A 11 17.97 20.57 0.50
C LEU A 11 17.46 19.14 0.24
N ASP A 12 18.26 18.32 -0.44
CA ASP A 12 17.92 16.91 -0.71
C ASP A 12 17.79 16.13 0.61
N SER A 13 18.70 16.36 1.56
CA SER A 13 18.66 15.75 2.90
C SER A 13 17.42 16.19 3.68
N LEU A 14 17.10 17.48 3.67
CA LEU A 14 15.89 18.01 4.31
C LEU A 14 14.62 17.39 3.71
N ASN A 15 14.57 17.27 2.39
CA ASN A 15 13.42 16.70 1.69
C ASN A 15 13.22 15.21 2.07
N ASN A 16 14.33 14.46 2.19
CA ASN A 16 14.28 13.07 2.65
C ASN A 16 13.75 12.98 4.09
N SER A 17 14.27 13.79 5.01
CA SER A 17 13.78 13.83 6.39
C SER A 17 12.31 14.20 6.48
N LEU A 18 11.84 15.17 5.68
CA LEU A 18 10.42 15.53 5.63
C LEU A 18 9.56 14.38 5.10
N SER A 19 10.04 13.64 4.10
CA SER A 19 9.36 12.45 3.58
C SER A 19 9.22 11.35 4.65
N GLU A 20 10.30 11.07 5.40
CA GLU A 20 10.30 10.09 6.49
C GLU A 20 9.36 10.48 7.64
N ILE A 21 9.36 11.77 8.02
CA ILE A 21 8.46 12.31 9.03
C ILE A 21 7.00 12.17 8.58
N SER A 22 6.70 12.54 7.33
CA SER A 22 5.36 12.41 6.76
C SER A 22 4.86 10.97 6.76
N GLN A 23 5.73 10.02 6.39
CA GLN A 23 5.42 8.59 6.45
C GLN A 23 5.15 8.14 7.89
N SER A 24 6.00 8.53 8.84
CA SER A 24 5.84 8.17 10.25
C SER A 24 4.53 8.70 10.83
N LEU A 25 4.16 9.95 10.52
CA LEU A 25 2.89 10.55 10.94
C LEU A 25 1.68 9.81 10.33
N SER A 26 1.77 9.42 9.06
CA SER A 26 0.73 8.63 8.38
C SER A 26 0.51 7.28 9.08
N VAL A 27 1.59 6.59 9.46
CA VAL A 27 1.52 5.33 10.21
C VAL A 27 0.90 5.55 11.59
N LEU A 28 1.36 6.55 12.35
CA LEU A 28 0.82 6.85 13.68
C LEU A 28 -0.68 7.20 13.63
N SER A 29 -1.10 7.99 12.64
CA SER A 29 -2.51 8.30 12.41
C SER A 29 -3.31 7.03 12.11
N ALA A 30 -2.77 6.14 11.28
CA ALA A 30 -3.41 4.86 10.97
C ALA A 30 -3.48 3.94 12.19
N MET A 31 -2.45 3.92 13.04
CA MET A 31 -2.44 3.14 14.30
C MET A 31 -3.56 3.58 15.22
N LYS A 32 -3.70 4.90 15.42
CA LYS A 32 -4.76 5.47 16.27
C LYS A 32 -6.15 5.07 15.78
N VAL A 33 -6.43 5.22 14.48
CA VAL A 33 -7.70 4.80 13.89
C VAL A 33 -7.92 3.29 14.04
N ALA A 34 -6.87 2.50 13.81
CA ALA A 34 -6.97 1.05 13.90
C ALA A 34 -7.25 0.57 15.33
N GLU A 35 -6.70 1.23 16.35
CA GLU A 35 -6.94 0.93 17.76
C GLU A 35 -8.34 1.38 18.23
N GLU A 36 -8.86 2.48 17.68
CA GLU A 36 -10.17 3.03 18.07
C GLU A 36 -11.34 2.22 17.48
N PHE A 37 -11.20 1.74 16.23
CA PHE A 37 -12.31 1.17 15.47
C PHE A 37 -12.22 -0.34 15.21
N TYR A 38 -11.08 -0.97 15.51
CA TYR A 38 -10.87 -2.38 15.20
C TYR A 38 -10.21 -3.14 16.35
N SER A 39 -10.74 -4.32 16.64
CA SER A 39 -10.07 -5.24 17.55
C SER A 39 -8.76 -5.76 16.96
N LYS A 40 -7.93 -6.40 17.79
CA LYS A 40 -6.71 -7.04 17.30
C LYS A 40 -7.05 -8.18 16.33
N GLU A 41 -8.09 -8.94 16.62
CA GLU A 41 -8.57 -10.07 15.82
C GLU A 41 -9.10 -9.59 14.46
N GLU A 42 -9.86 -8.49 14.43
CA GLU A 42 -10.37 -7.89 13.20
C GLU A 42 -9.24 -7.39 12.30
N ARG A 43 -8.23 -6.75 12.89
CA ARG A 43 -7.02 -6.32 12.17
C ARG A 43 -6.29 -7.50 11.54
N MET A 44 -6.06 -8.57 12.30
CA MET A 44 -5.41 -9.79 11.79
C MET A 44 -6.22 -10.48 10.70
N ALA A 45 -7.55 -10.57 10.88
CA ALA A 45 -8.44 -11.13 9.87
C ALA A 45 -8.42 -10.31 8.58
N PHE A 46 -8.42 -8.98 8.69
CA PHE A 46 -8.28 -8.08 7.56
C PHE A 46 -6.94 -8.30 6.83
N TYR A 47 -5.81 -8.35 7.55
CA TYR A 47 -4.49 -8.55 6.92
C TYR A 47 -4.41 -9.84 6.12
N LYS A 48 -4.89 -10.95 6.69
CA LYS A 48 -4.93 -12.24 5.99
C LYS A 48 -5.77 -12.18 4.71
N LYS A 49 -6.94 -11.53 4.79
CA LYS A 49 -7.84 -11.38 3.63
C LYS A 49 -7.26 -10.45 2.57
N TYR A 50 -6.64 -9.35 2.99
CA TYR A 50 -6.03 -8.38 2.09
C TYR A 50 -4.83 -8.98 1.36
N GLU A 51 -3.99 -9.76 2.04
CA GLU A 51 -2.89 -10.52 1.44
C GLU A 51 -3.40 -11.46 0.33
N GLN A 52 -4.44 -12.25 0.62
CA GLN A 52 -5.04 -13.15 -0.38
C GLN A 52 -5.54 -12.40 -1.62
N TYR A 53 -6.13 -11.21 -1.45
CA TYR A 53 -6.56 -10.39 -2.58
C TYR A 53 -5.38 -9.84 -3.37
N GLN A 54 -4.28 -9.46 -2.71
CA GLN A 54 -3.07 -9.03 -3.41
C GLN A 54 -2.47 -10.18 -4.23
N GLU A 55 -2.35 -11.37 -3.66
CA GLU A 55 -1.86 -12.55 -4.37
C GLU A 55 -2.73 -12.93 -5.57
N GLN A 56 -4.06 -12.87 -5.42
CA GLN A 56 -4.99 -13.11 -6.52
C GLN A 56 -4.82 -12.08 -7.65
N ALA A 57 -4.69 -10.81 -7.30
CA ALA A 57 -4.48 -9.75 -8.28
C ALA A 57 -3.12 -9.87 -8.98
N GLU A 58 -2.08 -10.29 -8.25
CA GLU A 58 -0.74 -10.52 -8.82
C GLU A 58 -0.74 -11.72 -9.77
N LYS A 59 -1.34 -12.86 -9.37
CA LYS A 59 -1.50 -14.04 -10.23
C LYS A 59 -2.26 -13.70 -11.51
N ALA A 60 -3.40 -13.02 -11.38
CA ALA A 60 -4.21 -12.64 -12.55
C ALA A 60 -3.47 -11.68 -13.49
N ARG A 61 -2.60 -10.81 -12.96
CA ARG A 61 -1.72 -9.96 -13.79
C ARG A 61 -0.62 -10.78 -14.46
N ALA A 62 0.03 -11.69 -13.75
CA ALA A 62 1.06 -12.56 -14.31
C ALA A 62 0.49 -13.41 -15.46
N ASP A 63 -0.71 -13.97 -15.28
CA ASP A 63 -1.41 -14.75 -16.30
C ASP A 63 -1.63 -13.94 -17.60
N LEU A 64 -1.91 -12.64 -17.50
CA LEU A 64 -2.06 -11.74 -18.65
C LEU A 64 -0.74 -11.42 -19.36
N TYR A 65 0.40 -11.52 -18.67
CA TYR A 65 1.73 -11.34 -19.27
C TYR A 65 2.23 -12.62 -19.93
N ASP A 66 1.94 -13.78 -19.35
CA ASP A 66 2.48 -15.08 -19.80
C ASP A 66 1.76 -15.65 -21.02
N ARG A 67 0.52 -15.21 -21.30
CA ARG A 67 -0.33 -15.77 -22.36
C ARG A 67 -1.08 -14.66 -23.10
N PRO A 68 -1.53 -14.90 -24.34
CA PRO A 68 -2.42 -13.98 -25.02
C PRO A 68 -3.65 -13.67 -24.17
N ALA A 69 -3.83 -12.38 -23.84
CA ALA A 69 -4.90 -11.95 -22.97
C ALA A 69 -6.27 -12.22 -23.59
N THR A 70 -7.06 -13.09 -22.95
CA THR A 70 -8.48 -13.27 -23.30
C THR A 70 -9.34 -12.29 -22.52
N LYS A 71 -10.56 -12.03 -23.01
CA LYS A 71 -11.52 -11.19 -22.32
C LYS A 71 -11.81 -11.69 -20.89
N GLU A 72 -11.97 -13.00 -20.74
CA GLU A 72 -12.21 -13.61 -19.42
C GLU A 72 -11.06 -13.37 -18.45
N MET A 73 -9.80 -13.47 -18.92
CA MET A 73 -8.63 -13.19 -18.08
C MET A 73 -8.56 -11.71 -17.67
N MET A 74 -8.89 -10.80 -18.59
CA MET A 74 -8.96 -9.36 -18.29
C MET A 74 -10.05 -9.07 -17.26
N ASP A 75 -11.22 -9.71 -17.37
CA ASP A 75 -12.33 -9.57 -16.43
C ASP A 75 -11.94 -10.11 -15.03
N ILE A 76 -11.26 -11.26 -14.96
CA ILE A 76 -10.73 -11.82 -13.71
C ILE A 76 -9.71 -10.88 -13.06
N ALA A 77 -8.76 -10.36 -13.85
CA ALA A 77 -7.75 -9.43 -13.35
C ALA A 77 -8.36 -8.11 -12.87
N ALA A 78 -9.37 -7.60 -13.58
CA ALA A 78 -10.10 -6.40 -13.19
C ALA A 78 -10.85 -6.60 -11.87
N GLU A 79 -11.55 -7.73 -11.70
CA GLU A 79 -12.29 -8.06 -10.48
C GLU A 79 -11.34 -8.30 -9.29
N ALA A 80 -10.22 -8.99 -9.50
CA ALA A 80 -9.21 -9.18 -8.46
C ALA A 80 -8.61 -7.83 -8.01
N ASN A 81 -8.29 -6.95 -8.96
CA ASN A 81 -7.79 -5.62 -8.66
C ASN A 81 -8.84 -4.75 -7.97
N LYS A 82 -10.11 -4.85 -8.36
CA LYS A 82 -11.23 -4.14 -7.73
C LYS A 82 -11.33 -4.46 -6.25
N ARG A 83 -11.21 -5.74 -5.85
CA ARG A 83 -11.24 -6.14 -4.43
C ARG A 83 -10.11 -5.50 -3.61
N VAL A 84 -8.90 -5.44 -4.18
CA VAL A 84 -7.76 -4.75 -3.55
C VAL A 84 -8.03 -3.25 -3.40
N MET A 85 -8.62 -2.62 -4.42
CA MET A 85 -8.99 -1.21 -4.39
C MET A 85 -10.08 -0.91 -3.37
N GLU A 86 -11.12 -1.75 -3.29
CA GLU A 86 -12.17 -1.60 -2.29
C GLU A 86 -11.61 -1.67 -0.86
N CYS A 87 -10.65 -2.56 -0.59
CA CYS A 87 -9.97 -2.59 0.71
C CYS A 87 -9.22 -1.28 1.01
N LYS A 88 -8.55 -0.68 0.01
CA LYS A 88 -7.85 0.60 0.17
C LYS A 88 -8.80 1.76 0.45
N GLU A 89 -9.95 1.77 -0.22
CA GLU A 89 -10.94 2.84 -0.09
C GLU A 89 -11.70 2.73 1.24
N LYS A 90 -12.15 1.52 1.61
CA LYS A 90 -12.96 1.30 2.82
C LYS A 90 -12.13 1.26 4.11
N HIS A 91 -10.91 0.74 4.03
CA HIS A 91 -10.04 0.52 5.21
C HIS A 91 -8.63 1.10 5.02
N PRO A 92 -8.50 2.40 4.71
CA PRO A 92 -7.22 3.01 4.40
C PRO A 92 -6.21 2.88 5.55
N ALA A 93 -6.66 3.01 6.80
CA ALA A 93 -5.82 2.85 7.98
C ALA A 93 -5.23 1.43 8.06
N LEU A 94 -6.05 0.39 7.90
CA LEU A 94 -5.59 -0.99 7.96
C LEU A 94 -4.63 -1.31 6.81
N VAL A 95 -4.89 -0.79 5.60
CA VAL A 95 -3.96 -0.98 4.47
C VAL A 95 -2.64 -0.26 4.70
N THR A 96 -2.65 0.95 5.25
CA THR A 96 -1.42 1.69 5.60
C THR A 96 -0.59 0.91 6.62
N LEU A 97 -1.22 0.37 7.66
CA LEU A 97 -0.51 -0.44 8.67
C LEU A 97 0.03 -1.73 8.09
N TYR A 98 -0.76 -2.45 7.31
CA TYR A 98 -0.30 -3.68 6.65
C TYR A 98 0.97 -3.43 5.83
N ARG A 99 0.99 -2.37 5.02
CA ARG A 99 2.13 -2.02 4.16
C ARG A 99 3.40 -1.68 4.93
N ASN A 100 3.27 -1.12 6.14
CA ASN A 100 4.40 -0.73 6.99
C ASN A 100 4.72 -1.80 8.06
N SER A 101 4.02 -2.94 8.04
CA SER A 101 4.28 -4.09 8.92
C SER A 101 5.06 -5.23 8.24
N ARG A 102 5.29 -5.10 6.93
CA ARG A 102 6.15 -5.99 6.13
C ARG A 102 7.50 -5.33 5.90
#